data_AF-A0A0C2GEP5-F1
#
_entry.id   AF-A0A0C2GEP5-F1
#
_cell.length_a   1.000
_cell.length_b   1.000
_cell.length_c   1.000
_cell.angle_alpha   90.00
_cell.angle_beta   90.00
_cell.angle_gamma   90.00
#
_symmetry.space_group_name_H-M   'P 1'
#
loop_
_entity.id
_entity.type
_entity.pdbx_description
1 polymer ?
#
loop_
_entity_poly.entity_id
_entity_poly.type
_entity_poly.pdbx_seq_one_letter_code
_entity_poly.pdbx_strand_id
1 'polypeptide(L)'
;MNTPLRSSSVPAFNRNKRRHVDSGSPEKPDVLAQLLGQSSQQDMPAYVRVILEALMETREQMTTIKKWCEKVSEENTQLKSENSDLKKLIQQKESQLNSLAPPPSSQSSQPSQNSVDPFFLQHEFERQRSIVISGLPESNSYSSTERAYHDLQCVNSILNHLQIECVPSASLLGTTGTHYDCFRADRSSKKGGGVAFLVKHPHSSKTVFEESVNDAYEILACDVLLNHLEIRIIGVYRAPSCSVQNSHQLIKVISDLCSCQNSCVLAGDFNLPLIEWTQPNRCKDTIALKFIDAFDNHGLIQVVSFPTRGSSCLDILLCNNISLITSVKSGPPIGTSDHCTINFSLSLMKPRDKITWCRDFRKADFNGMRNYLRSIDWLGSFNTVNDFNDKYELFLGILHHAMDLFVPFKVRSTAKQRLPTYLHSMANFRDHLWNLAVHQGSASGWSNYHQFSKKFFKKLDRYNAYMEKTLLDKGGVKAFYKLLNTRLSDKPRIGTLTDSQSNRAVIDPDKAEMLANYFERTYSVSQFNDSFLLHSVEFPRDSAGPWCYKRDIVEILSSWTSSANINPDDIPYIVLKNCIYEVAGPLEFLINLSIMRSEVPI
;
A
#
# COMPACT_ATOMS: atom_id res chain seq x y z
N MET A 1 -17.38 -38.74 25.46
CA MET A 1 -18.43 -38.14 24.61
C MET A 1 -17.96 -38.18 23.18
N ASN A 2 -18.73 -38.90 22.36
CA ASN A 2 -18.41 -39.25 20.98
C ASN A 2 -18.43 -38.02 20.06
N THR A 3 -17.42 -37.89 19.21
CA THR A 3 -17.37 -36.94 18.09
C THR A 3 -18.31 -37.43 16.98
N PRO A 4 -19.14 -36.59 16.36
CA PRO A 4 -20.01 -37.04 15.28
C PRO A 4 -19.23 -37.24 13.98
N LEU A 5 -19.49 -38.39 13.36
CA LEU A 5 -19.00 -38.81 12.05
C LEU A 5 -19.51 -37.88 10.94
N ARG A 6 -18.61 -37.55 10.01
CA ARG A 6 -18.86 -36.78 8.79
C ARG A 6 -19.70 -37.62 7.82
N SER A 7 -20.72 -37.01 7.22
CA SER A 7 -21.58 -37.64 6.22
C SER A 7 -20.79 -38.05 4.96
N SER A 8 -21.04 -39.28 4.51
CA SER A 8 -20.54 -39.88 3.28
C SER A 8 -21.50 -39.59 2.13
N SER A 9 -21.07 -38.78 1.17
CA SER A 9 -21.63 -38.77 -0.19
C SER A 9 -20.71 -37.99 -1.12
N VAL A 10 -19.72 -38.68 -1.68
CA VAL A 10 -19.26 -38.68 -3.09
C VAL A 10 -18.09 -39.69 -3.15
N PRO A 11 -18.17 -40.80 -3.92
CA PRO A 11 -17.07 -41.75 -4.00
C PRO A 11 -15.89 -41.19 -4.79
N ALA A 12 -14.68 -41.37 -4.25
CA ALA A 12 -13.42 -41.03 -4.89
C ALA A 12 -13.18 -41.94 -6.11
N PHE A 13 -12.95 -41.33 -7.28
CA PHE A 13 -12.66 -42.05 -8.51
C PHE A 13 -11.25 -42.65 -8.45
N ASN A 14 -11.17 -43.98 -8.51
CA ASN A 14 -9.96 -44.77 -8.38
C ASN A 14 -9.10 -44.65 -9.65
N ARG A 15 -7.96 -43.97 -9.59
CA ARG A 15 -7.10 -43.64 -10.76
C ARG A 15 -6.09 -44.75 -11.14
N ASN A 16 -6.33 -46.00 -10.75
CA ASN A 16 -5.49 -47.17 -11.10
C ASN A 16 -6.00 -47.99 -12.29
N LYS A 17 -6.45 -47.31 -13.35
CA LYS A 17 -6.59 -47.89 -14.70
C LYS A 17 -6.19 -46.85 -15.75
N ARG A 18 -4.89 -46.58 -15.89
CA ARG A 18 -4.38 -46.10 -17.18
C ARG A 18 -4.41 -47.31 -18.11
N ARG A 19 -5.41 -47.34 -19.00
CA ARG A 19 -5.34 -48.19 -20.19
C ARG A 19 -4.05 -47.83 -20.91
N HIS A 20 -3.18 -48.81 -21.13
CA HIS A 20 -2.15 -48.73 -22.15
C HIS A 20 -2.89 -48.44 -23.46
N VAL A 21 -2.77 -47.23 -23.99
CA VAL A 21 -3.20 -46.95 -25.35
C VAL A 21 -2.03 -47.41 -26.20
N ASP A 22 -2.19 -48.56 -26.86
CA ASP A 22 -1.28 -49.00 -27.91
C ASP A 22 -1.10 -47.86 -28.91
N SER A 23 0.13 -47.40 -29.07
CA SER A 23 0.52 -46.37 -30.04
C SER A 23 0.69 -46.94 -31.45
N GLY A 24 -0.13 -47.92 -31.82
CA GLY A 24 -0.23 -48.46 -33.16
C GLY A 24 -1.46 -47.89 -33.87
N SER A 25 -1.37 -46.66 -34.38
CA SER A 25 -2.32 -46.22 -35.40
C SER A 25 -1.69 -46.53 -36.77
N PRO A 26 -2.40 -47.25 -37.65
CA PRO A 26 -1.84 -47.78 -38.88
C PRO A 26 -1.37 -46.65 -39.79
N GLU A 27 -0.26 -46.86 -40.51
CA GLU A 27 0.19 -46.01 -41.61
C GLU A 27 -0.92 -45.92 -42.66
N LYS A 28 -1.89 -45.03 -42.43
CA LYS A 28 -2.89 -44.70 -43.43
C LYS A 28 -2.23 -43.72 -44.41
N PRO A 29 -2.25 -43.99 -45.72
CA PRO A 29 -1.73 -43.08 -46.72
C PRO A 29 -2.43 -41.72 -46.60
N ASP A 30 -1.73 -40.66 -46.97
CA ASP A 30 -2.06 -39.26 -46.70
C ASP A 30 -3.39 -38.81 -47.34
N VAL A 31 -4.50 -39.18 -46.72
CA VAL A 31 -5.88 -38.95 -47.20
C VAL A 31 -6.15 -37.45 -47.39
N LEU A 32 -5.53 -36.59 -46.57
CA LEU A 32 -5.67 -35.14 -46.64
C LEU A 32 -4.96 -34.55 -47.86
N ALA A 33 -3.75 -35.03 -48.18
CA ALA A 33 -3.03 -34.60 -49.38
C ALA A 33 -3.70 -35.10 -50.67
N GLN A 34 -4.29 -36.31 -50.65
CA GLN A 34 -5.06 -36.83 -51.77
C GLN A 34 -6.36 -36.04 -52.03
N LEU A 35 -7.05 -35.58 -50.98
CA LEU A 35 -8.26 -34.76 -51.11
C LEU A 35 -7.98 -33.39 -51.74
N LEU A 36 -6.82 -32.78 -51.45
CA LEU A 36 -6.39 -31.53 -52.10
C LEU A 36 -5.95 -31.76 -53.56
N GLY A 37 -5.23 -32.86 -53.84
CA GLY A 37 -4.82 -33.23 -55.20
C GLY A 37 -6.01 -33.43 -56.14
N GLN A 38 -7.06 -34.12 -55.67
CA GLN A 38 -8.29 -34.33 -56.45
C GLN A 38 -9.18 -33.06 -56.57
N SER A 39 -9.03 -32.09 -55.64
CA SER A 39 -9.83 -30.85 -55.63
C SER A 39 -9.39 -29.76 -56.62
N SER A 40 -8.26 -29.95 -57.29
CA SER A 40 -7.83 -29.04 -58.37
C SER A 40 -8.66 -29.21 -59.65
N GLN A 41 -9.52 -30.24 -59.74
CA GLN A 41 -10.39 -30.52 -60.89
C GLN A 41 -11.88 -30.20 -60.68
N GLN A 42 -12.30 -29.75 -59.50
CA GLN A 42 -13.71 -29.37 -59.22
C GLN A 42 -13.79 -28.13 -58.32
N ASP A 43 -14.70 -27.22 -58.66
CA ASP A 43 -14.95 -25.94 -57.96
C ASP A 43 -15.28 -26.14 -56.47
N MET A 44 -14.23 -26.13 -55.64
CA MET A 44 -14.34 -26.18 -54.18
C MET A 44 -14.51 -24.76 -53.60
N PRO A 45 -15.56 -24.51 -52.80
CA PRO A 45 -15.77 -23.22 -52.16
C PRO A 45 -14.56 -22.78 -51.30
N ALA A 46 -14.19 -21.51 -51.39
CA ALA A 46 -12.98 -20.96 -50.77
C ALA A 46 -12.85 -21.24 -49.26
N TYR A 47 -13.97 -21.29 -48.53
CA TYR A 47 -13.95 -21.58 -47.09
C TYR A 47 -13.49 -23.02 -46.77
N VAL A 48 -13.77 -24.00 -47.65
CA VAL A 48 -13.35 -25.39 -47.45
C VAL A 48 -11.83 -25.53 -47.66
N ARG A 49 -11.27 -24.76 -48.61
CA ARG A 49 -9.82 -24.73 -48.86
C ARG A 49 -9.06 -24.19 -47.66
N VAL A 50 -9.53 -23.07 -47.08
CA VAL A 50 -8.94 -22.49 -45.86
C VAL A 50 -8.99 -23.47 -44.67
N ILE A 51 -10.10 -24.19 -44.51
CA ILE A 51 -10.22 -25.19 -43.44
C ILE A 51 -9.23 -26.34 -43.65
N LEU A 52 -9.07 -26.83 -44.88
CA LEU A 52 -8.12 -27.91 -45.18
C LEU A 52 -6.66 -27.48 -45.00
N GLU A 53 -6.30 -26.26 -45.43
CA GLU A 53 -4.96 -25.69 -45.20
C GLU A 53 -4.67 -25.57 -43.69
N ALA A 54 -5.61 -25.05 -42.90
CA ALA A 54 -5.47 -24.95 -41.45
C ALA A 54 -5.33 -26.33 -40.77
N LEU A 55 -6.04 -27.35 -41.26
CA LEU A 55 -5.93 -28.72 -40.74
C LEU A 55 -4.58 -29.36 -41.08
N MET A 56 -4.02 -29.09 -42.27
CA MET A 56 -2.68 -29.54 -42.64
C MET A 56 -1.60 -28.88 -41.78
N GLU A 57 -1.68 -27.56 -41.61
CA GLU A 57 -0.74 -26.80 -40.78
C GLU A 57 -0.79 -27.29 -39.32
N THR A 58 -1.99 -27.54 -38.79
CA THR A 58 -2.17 -28.11 -37.44
C THR A 58 -1.52 -29.50 -37.33
N ARG A 59 -1.66 -30.34 -38.36
CA ARG A 59 -1.05 -31.67 -38.37
C ARG A 59 0.49 -31.58 -38.40
N GLU A 60 1.05 -30.67 -39.18
CA GLU A 60 2.50 -30.45 -39.27
C GLU A 60 3.08 -29.95 -37.93
N GLN A 61 2.40 -28.98 -37.30
CA GLN A 61 2.74 -28.51 -35.96
C GLN A 61 2.69 -29.65 -34.94
N MET A 62 1.67 -30.50 -35.00
CA MET A 62 1.51 -31.63 -34.08
C MET A 62 2.60 -32.70 -34.28
N THR A 63 3.04 -32.96 -35.51
CA THR A 63 4.20 -33.82 -35.77
C THR A 63 5.52 -33.24 -35.26
N THR A 64 5.69 -31.92 -35.34
CA THR A 64 6.89 -31.23 -34.83
C THR A 64 6.93 -31.29 -33.29
N ILE A 65 5.79 -31.05 -32.64
CA ILE A 65 5.67 -31.19 -31.18
C ILE A 65 5.97 -32.62 -30.73
N LYS A 66 5.47 -33.62 -31.46
CA LYS A 66 5.75 -35.03 -31.14
C LYS A 66 7.25 -35.34 -31.17
N LYS A 67 7.96 -34.92 -32.22
CA LYS A 67 9.42 -35.09 -32.32
C LYS A 67 10.17 -34.38 -31.19
N TRP A 68 9.73 -33.18 -30.82
CA TRP A 68 10.32 -32.43 -29.70
C TRP A 68 10.10 -33.14 -28.36
N CYS A 69 8.90 -33.66 -28.11
CA CYS A 69 8.60 -34.45 -26.92
C CYS A 69 9.45 -35.73 -26.82
N GLU A 70 9.67 -36.42 -27.94
CA GLU A 70 10.55 -37.60 -28.01
C GLU A 70 11.99 -37.22 -27.61
N LYS A 71 12.53 -36.13 -28.19
CA LYS A 71 13.88 -35.64 -27.87
C LYS A 71 14.04 -35.25 -26.39
N VAL A 72 13.07 -34.50 -25.85
CA VAL A 72 13.08 -34.08 -24.44
C VAL A 72 12.95 -35.27 -23.48
N SER A 73 12.21 -36.30 -23.88
CA SER A 73 12.11 -37.54 -23.12
C SER A 73 13.45 -38.27 -23.07
N GLU A 74 14.17 -38.32 -24.20
CA GLU A 74 15.48 -38.97 -24.33
C GLU A 74 16.55 -38.24 -23.50
N GLU A 75 16.62 -36.91 -23.58
CA GLU A 75 17.50 -36.08 -22.75
C GLU A 75 17.22 -36.26 -21.25
N ASN A 76 15.94 -36.32 -20.85
CA ASN A 76 15.57 -36.59 -19.46
C ASN A 76 16.02 -37.98 -18.99
N THR A 77 15.98 -39.00 -19.85
CA THR A 77 16.49 -40.32 -19.48
C THR A 77 18.01 -40.31 -19.30
N GLN A 78 18.74 -39.56 -20.13
CA GLN A 78 20.19 -39.43 -20.02
C GLN A 78 20.60 -38.70 -18.74
N LEU A 79 19.98 -37.55 -18.43
CA LEU A 79 20.24 -36.77 -17.22
C LEU A 79 19.91 -37.53 -15.92
N LYS A 80 18.91 -38.41 -15.95
CA LYS A 80 18.59 -39.29 -14.82
C LYS A 80 19.67 -40.35 -14.60
N SER A 81 20.24 -40.90 -15.67
CA SER A 81 21.38 -41.83 -15.58
C SER A 81 22.60 -41.12 -14.97
N GLU A 82 22.95 -39.96 -15.51
CA GLU A 82 24.10 -39.18 -15.04
C GLU A 82 23.97 -38.76 -13.56
N ASN A 83 22.79 -38.30 -13.14
CA ASN A 83 22.52 -38.02 -11.73
C ASN A 83 22.64 -39.25 -10.83
N SER A 84 22.28 -40.44 -11.33
CA SER A 84 22.44 -41.68 -10.57
C SER A 84 23.93 -42.00 -10.37
N ASP A 85 24.76 -41.76 -11.37
CA ASP A 85 26.19 -42.07 -11.31
C ASP A 85 26.95 -41.07 -10.43
N LEU A 86 26.61 -39.78 -10.52
CA LEU A 86 27.16 -38.73 -9.64
C LEU A 86 26.85 -39.00 -8.17
N LYS A 87 25.63 -39.46 -7.86
CA LYS A 87 25.25 -39.83 -6.48
C LYS A 87 26.06 -41.00 -5.95
N LYS A 88 26.34 -42.02 -6.78
CA LYS A 88 27.21 -43.14 -6.39
C LYS A 88 28.64 -42.67 -6.13
N LEU A 89 29.16 -41.74 -6.94
CA LEU A 89 30.50 -41.18 -6.79
C LEU A 89 30.66 -40.40 -5.48
N ILE A 90 29.67 -39.58 -5.14
CA ILE A 90 29.63 -38.83 -3.87
C ILE A 90 29.66 -39.80 -2.68
N GLN A 91 28.83 -40.84 -2.71
CA GLN A 91 28.78 -41.84 -1.64
C GLN A 91 30.11 -42.60 -1.48
N GLN A 92 30.80 -42.89 -2.58
CA GLN A 92 32.15 -43.46 -2.54
C GLN A 92 33.17 -42.50 -1.91
N LYS A 93 33.13 -41.21 -2.25
CA LYS A 93 34.05 -40.21 -1.70
C LYS A 93 33.81 -39.96 -0.21
N GLU A 94 32.56 -39.94 0.25
CA GLU A 94 32.21 -39.85 1.66
C GLU A 94 32.71 -41.06 2.46
N SER A 95 32.62 -42.27 1.90
CA SER A 95 33.15 -43.48 2.53
C SER A 95 34.68 -43.48 2.66
N GLN A 96 35.40 -42.92 1.67
CA GLN A 96 36.85 -42.75 1.74
C GLN A 96 37.26 -41.74 2.82
N LEU A 97 36.52 -40.63 2.94
CA LEU A 97 36.81 -39.60 3.94
C LEU A 97 36.66 -40.12 5.37
N ASN A 98 35.65 -40.97 5.61
CA ASN A 98 35.40 -41.55 6.93
C ASN A 98 36.43 -42.62 7.35
N SER A 99 37.18 -43.19 6.41
CA SER A 99 38.24 -44.18 6.69
C SER A 99 39.59 -43.59 7.12
N LEU A 100 39.76 -42.26 7.05
CA LEU A 100 41.01 -41.55 7.36
C LEU A 100 41.05 -40.90 8.76
N ALA A 101 40.03 -41.10 9.61
CA ALA A 101 39.99 -40.55 10.95
C ALA A 101 40.69 -41.47 11.98
N PRO A 102 41.62 -40.97 12.83
CA PRO A 102 42.35 -41.79 13.82
C PRO A 102 41.48 -42.13 15.06
N PRO A 103 41.83 -43.18 15.82
CA PRO A 103 41.04 -43.64 16.96
C PRO A 103 41.21 -42.71 18.19
N PRO A 104 40.21 -42.61 19.08
CA PRO A 104 40.22 -41.62 20.15
C PRO A 104 41.04 -42.09 21.35
N SER A 105 41.99 -41.27 21.78
CA SER A 105 42.67 -41.39 23.08
C SER A 105 41.80 -40.86 24.21
N SER A 106 41.69 -41.67 25.26
CA SER A 106 41.04 -41.38 26.54
C SER A 106 41.73 -40.24 27.32
N GLN A 107 41.05 -39.11 27.50
CA GLN A 107 40.88 -38.41 28.79
C GLN A 107 40.18 -37.05 28.63
N SER A 108 39.18 -36.84 29.49
CA SER A 108 38.63 -35.56 29.97
C SER A 108 37.74 -34.70 29.05
N SER A 109 36.68 -34.19 29.68
CA SER A 109 35.67 -33.21 29.23
C SER A 109 34.69 -33.66 28.13
N GLN A 110 33.44 -33.85 28.53
CA GLN A 110 32.31 -33.99 27.61
C GLN A 110 32.28 -32.81 26.63
N PRO A 111 32.16 -33.05 25.30
CA PRO A 111 31.96 -31.97 24.37
C PRO A 111 30.54 -31.44 24.56
N SER A 112 30.45 -30.15 24.82
CA SER A 112 29.23 -29.37 24.65
C SER A 112 28.62 -29.74 23.30
N GLN A 113 27.34 -30.10 23.30
CA GLN A 113 26.53 -30.13 22.10
C GLN A 113 26.79 -28.79 21.39
N ASN A 114 27.41 -28.83 20.21
CA ASN A 114 27.40 -27.71 19.29
C ASN A 114 25.93 -27.36 19.12
N SER A 115 25.52 -26.26 19.76
CA SER A 115 24.25 -25.62 19.55
C SER A 115 24.28 -25.16 18.11
N VAL A 116 23.82 -26.02 17.20
CA VAL A 116 23.45 -25.57 15.87
C VAL A 116 22.44 -24.46 16.12
N ASP A 117 22.84 -23.24 15.78
CA ASP A 117 22.06 -22.04 15.99
C ASP A 117 20.61 -22.31 15.54
N PRO A 118 19.60 -22.14 16.41
CA PRO A 118 18.20 -22.29 16.03
C PRO A 118 17.83 -21.46 14.80
N PHE A 119 18.55 -20.35 14.58
CA PHE A 119 18.45 -19.50 13.41
C PHE A 119 18.96 -20.19 12.13
N PHE A 120 20.07 -20.94 12.21
CA PHE A 120 20.60 -21.72 11.09
C PHE A 120 19.66 -22.87 10.70
N LEU A 121 19.10 -23.58 11.68
CA LEU A 121 18.10 -24.63 11.44
C LEU A 121 16.80 -24.08 10.81
N GLN A 122 16.36 -22.89 11.21
CA GLN A 122 15.16 -22.26 10.65
C GLN A 122 15.38 -21.72 9.23
N HIS A 123 16.52 -21.09 8.96
CA HIS A 123 16.92 -20.67 7.61
C HIS A 123 17.19 -21.86 6.69
N GLU A 124 17.74 -22.95 7.22
CA GLU A 124 17.94 -24.17 6.47
C GLU A 124 16.60 -24.83 6.12
N PHE A 125 15.62 -24.80 7.03
CA PHE A 125 14.24 -25.21 6.74
C PHE A 125 13.54 -24.34 5.68
N GLU A 126 13.73 -23.02 5.71
CA GLU A 126 13.20 -22.11 4.69
C GLU A 126 13.91 -22.27 3.35
N ARG A 127 15.24 -22.40 3.35
CA ARG A 127 16.05 -22.64 2.14
C ARG A 127 15.75 -24.01 1.52
N GLN A 128 15.48 -25.03 2.33
CA GLN A 128 15.03 -26.35 1.85
C GLN A 128 13.60 -26.34 1.28
N ARG A 129 12.79 -25.32 1.62
CA ARG A 129 11.41 -25.15 1.12
C ARG A 129 11.25 -24.03 0.09
N SER A 130 12.32 -23.30 -0.20
CA SER A 130 12.32 -22.17 -1.13
C SER A 130 13.02 -22.58 -2.42
N ILE A 131 12.37 -22.31 -3.55
CA ILE A 131 12.98 -22.44 -4.87
C ILE A 131 13.41 -21.04 -5.28
N VAL A 132 14.72 -20.82 -5.45
CA VAL A 132 15.26 -19.57 -5.98
C VAL A 132 15.39 -19.70 -7.48
N ILE A 133 14.67 -18.84 -8.21
CA ILE A 133 14.72 -18.75 -9.66
C ILE A 133 15.41 -17.43 -10.01
N SER A 134 16.57 -17.51 -10.66
CA SER A 134 17.39 -16.35 -11.06
C SER A 134 17.47 -16.25 -12.59
N GLY A 135 17.86 -15.08 -13.09
CA GLY A 135 18.01 -14.84 -14.53
C GLY A 135 16.69 -14.69 -15.30
N LEU A 136 15.60 -14.36 -14.61
CA LEU A 136 14.36 -14.03 -15.28
C LEU A 136 14.52 -12.71 -16.03
N PRO A 137 14.13 -12.65 -17.32
CA PRO A 137 14.16 -11.40 -18.07
C PRO A 137 13.19 -10.40 -17.44
N GLU A 138 13.65 -9.16 -17.23
CA GLU A 138 12.83 -8.07 -16.71
C GLU A 138 12.27 -7.23 -17.87
N SER A 139 11.07 -6.68 -17.70
CA SER A 139 10.45 -5.82 -18.70
C SER A 139 11.04 -4.42 -18.66
N ASN A 140 11.52 -3.94 -19.82
CA ASN A 140 12.02 -2.57 -20.01
C ASN A 140 10.91 -1.54 -20.28
N SER A 141 9.62 -1.90 -20.13
CA SER A 141 8.53 -0.95 -20.35
C SER A 141 8.62 0.22 -19.37
N TYR A 142 8.31 1.44 -19.83
CA TYR A 142 8.21 2.62 -18.98
C TYR A 142 6.97 2.57 -18.05
N SER A 143 5.95 1.77 -18.39
CA SER A 143 4.73 1.62 -17.60
C SER A 143 4.91 0.62 -16.46
N SER A 144 4.73 1.08 -15.22
CA SER A 144 4.79 0.22 -14.03
C SER A 144 3.72 -0.88 -14.04
N THR A 145 2.56 -0.61 -14.64
CA THR A 145 1.47 -1.58 -14.79
C THR A 145 1.88 -2.71 -15.74
N GLU A 146 2.54 -2.39 -16.85
CA GLU A 146 3.00 -3.38 -17.82
C GLU A 146 4.14 -4.23 -17.28
N ARG A 147 5.06 -3.63 -16.50
CA ARG A 147 6.12 -4.38 -15.80
C ARG A 147 5.53 -5.35 -14.77
N ALA A 148 4.57 -4.90 -13.96
CA ALA A 148 3.90 -5.76 -12.98
C ALA A 148 3.08 -6.88 -13.65
N TYR A 149 2.42 -6.60 -14.78
CA TYR A 149 1.71 -7.61 -15.56
C TYR A 149 2.68 -8.65 -16.14
N HIS A 150 3.82 -8.19 -16.69
CA HIS A 150 4.88 -9.06 -17.18
C HIS A 150 5.40 -9.98 -16.07
N ASP A 151 5.71 -9.44 -14.88
CA ASP A 151 6.18 -10.24 -13.74
C ASP A 151 5.13 -11.28 -13.30
N LEU A 152 3.85 -10.90 -13.25
CA LEU A 152 2.76 -11.81 -12.92
C LEU A 152 2.64 -12.93 -13.95
N GLN A 153 2.78 -12.62 -15.24
CA GLN A 153 2.77 -13.62 -16.31
C GLN A 153 3.97 -14.56 -16.23
N CYS A 154 5.17 -14.04 -15.97
CA CYS A 154 6.37 -14.86 -15.77
C CYS A 154 6.18 -15.82 -14.58
N VAL A 155 5.71 -15.31 -13.44
CA VAL A 155 5.45 -16.13 -12.25
C VAL A 155 4.37 -17.16 -12.51
N ASN A 156 3.24 -16.78 -13.13
CA ASN A 156 2.18 -17.73 -13.47
C ASN A 156 2.65 -18.78 -14.47
N SER A 157 3.47 -18.41 -15.46
CA SER A 157 4.05 -19.34 -16.42
C SER A 157 4.93 -20.38 -15.73
N ILE A 158 5.78 -19.94 -14.79
CA ILE A 158 6.61 -20.83 -13.98
C ILE A 158 5.75 -21.74 -13.11
N LEU A 159 4.77 -21.20 -12.40
CA LEU A 159 3.89 -21.97 -11.52
C LEU A 159 3.06 -22.99 -12.31
N ASN A 160 2.55 -22.61 -13.48
CA ASN A 160 1.84 -23.49 -14.41
C ASN A 160 2.76 -24.60 -14.92
N HIS A 161 3.99 -24.27 -15.31
CA HIS A 161 4.98 -25.24 -15.75
C HIS A 161 5.32 -26.27 -14.65
N LEU A 162 5.41 -25.80 -13.41
CA LEU A 162 5.64 -26.64 -12.23
C LEU A 162 4.37 -27.33 -11.71
N GLN A 163 3.22 -27.11 -12.35
CA GLN A 163 1.90 -27.63 -11.95
C GLN A 163 1.52 -27.27 -10.51
N ILE A 164 1.94 -26.09 -10.05
CA ILE A 164 1.65 -25.59 -8.70
C ILE A 164 0.37 -24.73 -8.78
N GLU A 165 -0.73 -25.26 -8.23
CA GLU A 165 -1.97 -24.50 -8.07
C GLU A 165 -1.86 -23.56 -6.85
N CYS A 166 -1.33 -22.36 -7.08
CA CYS A 166 -1.36 -21.29 -6.09
C CYS A 166 -1.58 -19.93 -6.77
N VAL A 167 -2.10 -18.96 -5.99
CA VAL A 167 -2.19 -17.58 -6.44
C VAL A 167 -0.94 -16.86 -5.91
N PRO A 168 -0.04 -16.37 -6.79
CA PRO A 168 1.13 -15.64 -6.34
C PRO A 168 0.70 -14.36 -5.64
N SER A 169 1.19 -14.16 -4.40
CA SER A 169 0.97 -12.95 -3.62
C SER A 169 2.23 -12.09 -3.65
N ALA A 170 2.14 -10.90 -4.23
CA ALA A 170 3.18 -9.89 -4.14
C ALA A 170 2.93 -8.99 -2.92
N SER A 171 3.89 -8.94 -1.99
CA SER A 171 3.88 -7.97 -0.89
C SER A 171 4.87 -6.85 -1.22
N LEU A 172 4.38 -5.74 -1.77
CA LEU A 172 5.16 -4.51 -1.93
C LEU A 172 4.93 -3.59 -0.73
N LEU A 173 6.01 -3.05 -0.16
CA LEU A 173 5.96 -1.99 0.86
C LEU A 173 5.29 -0.69 0.36
N GLY A 174 5.10 -0.52 -0.95
CA GLY A 174 4.31 0.57 -1.56
C GLY A 174 2.81 0.47 -1.33
N THR A 175 2.31 -0.57 -0.65
CA THR A 175 0.88 -0.80 -0.42
C THR A 175 0.25 0.05 0.70
N THR A 176 1.01 0.99 1.27
CA THR A 176 0.57 1.91 2.33
C THR A 176 -0.06 3.22 1.82
N GLY A 177 -0.20 3.38 0.50
CA GLY A 177 -0.59 4.61 -0.22
C GLY A 177 -1.95 5.22 0.13
N THR A 178 -2.71 4.66 1.07
CA THR A 178 -3.92 5.32 1.60
C THR A 178 -3.65 6.24 2.80
N HIS A 179 -2.53 6.07 3.50
CA HIS A 179 -2.27 6.75 4.78
C HIS A 179 -0.86 7.30 4.98
N TYR A 180 0.08 6.92 4.11
CA TYR A 180 1.48 7.30 4.22
C TYR A 180 2.01 7.78 2.87
N ASP A 181 2.85 8.81 2.89
CA ASP A 181 3.77 9.16 1.83
C ASP A 181 5.02 8.27 1.97
N CYS A 182 5.49 7.69 0.86
CA CYS A 182 6.62 6.75 0.84
C CYS A 182 7.80 7.36 0.08
N PHE A 183 8.97 7.42 0.72
CA PHE A 183 10.23 7.87 0.13
C PHE A 183 11.24 6.74 0.21
N ARG A 184 12.04 6.53 -0.84
CA ARG A 184 12.90 5.36 -0.96
C ARG A 184 14.22 5.68 -1.64
N ALA A 185 15.30 5.17 -1.08
CA ALA A 185 16.61 5.05 -1.72
C ALA A 185 16.87 3.56 -1.94
N ASP A 186 16.48 3.06 -3.12
CA ASP A 186 16.56 1.64 -3.47
C ASP A 186 17.92 1.27 -4.10
N ARG A 187 18.38 0.03 -3.89
CA ARG A 187 19.58 -0.50 -4.57
C ARG A 187 19.30 -0.75 -6.04
N SER A 188 20.20 -0.32 -6.90
CA SER A 188 20.09 -0.51 -8.36
C SER A 188 20.62 -1.87 -8.84
N SER A 189 21.59 -2.47 -8.14
CA SER A 189 22.34 -3.63 -8.65
C SER A 189 21.85 -4.99 -8.18
N LYS A 190 21.06 -5.07 -7.10
CA LYS A 190 20.61 -6.34 -6.50
C LYS A 190 19.18 -6.20 -5.99
N LYS A 191 18.45 -7.33 -6.05
CA LYS A 191 17.09 -7.43 -5.50
C LYS A 191 17.14 -7.34 -3.97
N GLY A 192 16.43 -6.36 -3.41
CA GLY A 192 16.29 -6.15 -1.97
C GLY A 192 17.38 -5.27 -1.35
N GLY A 193 17.01 -4.57 -0.29
CA GLY A 193 17.84 -3.55 0.36
C GLY A 193 17.41 -2.13 -0.01
N GLY A 194 18.07 -1.15 0.59
CA GLY A 194 17.69 0.25 0.52
C GLY A 194 17.09 0.80 1.81
N VAL A 195 16.93 2.11 1.86
CA VAL A 195 16.33 2.84 2.98
C VAL A 195 14.98 3.39 2.52
N ALA A 196 13.98 3.31 3.40
CA ALA A 196 12.65 3.87 3.12
C ALA A 196 12.09 4.63 4.32
N PHE A 197 11.38 5.71 4.04
CA PHE A 197 10.57 6.45 5.00
C PHE A 197 9.09 6.33 4.66
N LEU A 198 8.29 6.08 5.70
CA LEU A 198 6.83 6.08 5.64
C LEU A 198 6.31 7.23 6.49
N VAL A 199 5.99 8.36 5.85
CA VAL A 199 5.51 9.57 6.53
C VAL A 199 3.99 9.55 6.54
N LYS A 200 3.40 9.49 7.73
CA LYS A 200 1.94 9.42 7.86
C LYS A 200 1.28 10.75 7.47
N HIS A 201 0.20 10.72 6.71
CA HIS A 201 -0.61 11.91 6.46
C HIS A 201 -1.19 12.51 7.77
N PRO A 202 -1.41 13.84 7.83
CA PRO A 202 -1.28 14.84 6.76
C PRO A 202 0.09 15.56 6.74
N HIS A 203 1.12 15.01 7.38
CA HIS A 203 2.41 15.70 7.50
C HIS A 203 3.07 15.86 6.13
N SER A 204 3.43 17.09 5.76
CA SER A 204 4.17 17.32 4.52
C SER A 204 5.62 16.92 4.69
N SER A 205 6.18 16.34 3.63
CA SER A 205 7.56 15.91 3.58
C SER A 205 8.13 16.15 2.17
N LYS A 206 9.45 16.39 2.10
CA LYS A 206 10.18 16.60 0.85
C LYS A 206 11.51 15.86 0.92
N THR A 207 11.83 15.08 -0.12
CA THR A 207 13.17 14.52 -0.30
C THR A 207 14.20 15.64 -0.48
N VAL A 208 15.24 15.61 0.34
CA VAL A 208 16.40 16.52 0.26
C VAL A 208 17.52 15.86 -0.52
N PHE A 209 17.77 14.57 -0.23
CA PHE A 209 18.88 13.82 -0.81
C PHE A 209 18.58 12.32 -0.74
N GLU A 210 19.04 11.59 -1.74
CA GLU A 210 19.02 10.13 -1.76
C GLU A 210 20.27 9.62 -2.49
N GLU A 211 20.89 8.57 -1.97
CA GLU A 211 22.03 7.92 -2.60
C GLU A 211 22.06 6.44 -2.20
N SER A 212 22.39 5.58 -3.16
CA SER A 212 22.61 4.16 -2.94
C SER A 212 23.94 3.75 -3.58
N VAL A 213 24.93 3.44 -2.76
CA VAL A 213 26.25 2.97 -3.18
C VAL A 213 26.33 1.46 -2.98
N ASN A 214 26.41 0.73 -4.10
CA ASN A 214 26.40 -0.73 -4.13
C ASN A 214 27.42 -1.35 -3.16
N ASP A 215 26.96 -2.34 -2.39
CA ASP A 215 27.75 -3.10 -1.41
C ASP A 215 28.45 -2.22 -0.34
N ALA A 216 27.98 -0.97 -0.15
CA ALA A 216 28.59 -0.01 0.76
C ALA A 216 27.57 0.67 1.68
N TYR A 217 26.68 1.52 1.18
CA TYR A 217 25.68 2.19 2.00
C TYR A 217 24.51 2.73 1.18
N GLU A 218 23.38 2.94 1.85
CA GLU A 218 22.23 3.66 1.34
C GLU A 218 21.84 4.76 2.32
N ILE A 219 21.48 5.93 1.80
CA ILE A 219 21.11 7.08 2.59
C ILE A 219 19.93 7.82 1.95
N LEU A 220 18.97 8.21 2.79
CA LEU A 220 17.80 8.98 2.39
C LEU A 220 17.58 10.10 3.41
N ALA A 221 17.45 11.33 2.93
CA ALA A 221 17.16 12.50 3.75
C ALA A 221 15.86 13.16 3.30
N CYS A 222 14.96 13.43 4.25
CA CYS A 222 13.71 14.13 4.02
C CYS A 222 13.53 15.23 5.05
N ASP A 223 13.09 16.41 4.60
CA ASP A 223 12.59 17.45 5.49
C ASP A 223 11.11 17.21 5.73
N VAL A 224 10.72 17.04 6.99
CA VAL A 224 9.35 16.77 7.41
C VAL A 224 8.84 17.96 8.23
N LEU A 225 7.71 18.52 7.80
CA LEU A 225 7.07 19.65 8.49
C LEU A 225 6.07 19.12 9.52
N LEU A 226 6.42 19.26 10.80
CA LEU A 226 5.62 18.81 11.94
C LEU A 226 5.26 20.03 12.80
N ASN A 227 3.98 20.42 12.83
CA ASN A 227 3.47 21.53 13.64
C ASN A 227 4.25 22.85 13.45
N HIS A 228 4.48 23.24 12.19
CA HIS A 228 5.26 24.41 11.78
C HIS A 228 6.77 24.34 12.07
N LEU A 229 7.25 23.25 12.68
CA LEU A 229 8.68 22.97 12.81
C LEU A 229 9.12 22.05 11.66
N GLU A 230 10.12 22.49 10.90
CA GLU A 230 10.75 21.64 9.88
C GLU A 230 11.91 20.87 10.50
N ILE A 231 11.85 19.54 10.41
CA ILE A 231 12.85 18.64 10.97
C ILE A 231 13.42 17.80 9.83
N ARG A 232 14.76 17.75 9.76
CA ARG A 232 15.47 16.89 8.84
C ARG A 232 15.57 15.48 9.41
N ILE A 233 15.01 14.51 8.70
CA ILE A 233 15.12 13.09 9.02
C ILE A 233 16.09 12.44 8.04
N ILE A 234 17.12 11.78 8.56
CA ILE A 234 18.16 11.11 7.77
C ILE A 234 18.16 9.63 8.13
N GLY A 235 18.07 8.78 7.12
CA GLY A 235 17.96 7.34 7.24
C GLY A 235 19.18 6.74 6.59
N VAL A 236 19.92 5.90 7.31
CA VAL A 236 21.18 5.33 6.84
C VAL A 236 21.17 3.83 7.00
N TYR A 237 21.59 3.11 5.97
CA TYR A 237 22.08 1.75 6.09
C TYR A 237 23.53 1.71 5.63
N ARG A 238 24.45 1.23 6.47
CA ARG A 238 25.84 0.98 6.09
C ARG A 238 26.10 -0.52 6.12
N ALA A 239 26.57 -1.06 5.01
CA ALA A 239 26.93 -2.47 4.90
C ALA A 239 28.13 -2.79 5.83
N PRO A 240 28.18 -3.98 6.44
CA PRO A 240 29.31 -4.41 7.25
C PRO A 240 30.62 -4.49 6.44
N SER A 241 30.52 -4.77 5.13
CA SER A 241 31.62 -4.82 4.17
C SER A 241 32.01 -3.45 3.59
N CYS A 242 31.43 -2.35 4.08
CA CYS A 242 31.68 -1.02 3.53
C CYS A 242 33.16 -0.64 3.64
N SER A 243 33.76 -0.28 2.50
CA SER A 243 35.18 0.08 2.42
C SER A 243 35.49 1.34 3.21
N VAL A 244 36.77 1.54 3.56
CA VAL A 244 37.25 2.76 4.22
C VAL A 244 36.93 4.00 3.39
N GLN A 245 37.13 3.94 2.07
CA GLN A 245 36.85 5.06 1.16
C GLN A 245 35.37 5.42 1.14
N ASN A 246 34.49 4.43 1.02
CA ASN A 246 33.04 4.66 1.02
C ASN A 246 32.54 5.09 2.40
N SER A 247 33.20 4.66 3.48
CA SER A 247 32.92 5.15 4.83
C SER A 247 33.26 6.64 4.97
N HIS A 248 34.38 7.11 4.42
CA HIS A 248 34.69 8.54 4.37
C HIS A 248 33.69 9.33 3.52
N GLN A 249 33.25 8.77 2.40
CA GLN A 249 32.21 9.39 1.57
C GLN A 249 30.90 9.53 2.36
N LEU A 250 30.46 8.47 3.03
CA LEU A 250 29.26 8.50 3.88
C LEU A 250 29.37 9.54 4.99
N ILE A 251 30.52 9.63 5.67
CA ILE A 251 30.78 10.64 6.70
C ILE A 251 30.65 12.06 6.13
N LYS A 252 31.18 12.29 4.92
CA LYS A 252 31.07 13.58 4.23
C LYS A 252 29.61 13.90 3.91
N VAL A 253 28.88 12.95 3.32
CA VAL A 253 27.46 13.14 2.99
C VAL A 253 26.64 13.43 4.25
N ILE A 254 26.84 12.69 5.34
CA ILE A 254 26.17 12.96 6.62
C ILE A 254 26.51 14.38 7.12
N SER A 255 27.79 14.77 7.05
CA SER A 255 28.23 16.10 7.47
C SER A 255 27.55 17.23 6.67
N ASP A 256 27.46 17.06 5.35
CA ASP A 256 26.82 18.04 4.46
C ASP A 256 25.32 18.16 4.78
N LEU A 257 24.65 17.02 5.03
CA LEU A 257 23.22 16.99 5.37
C LEU A 257 22.91 17.61 6.74
N CYS A 258 23.81 17.44 7.71
CA CYS A 258 23.70 17.98 9.07
C CYS A 258 24.13 19.45 9.20
N SER A 259 24.79 20.02 8.18
CA SER A 259 25.23 21.43 8.17
C SER A 259 24.10 22.45 7.96
N CYS A 260 22.84 22.06 8.17
CA CYS A 260 21.68 22.94 8.06
C CYS A 260 21.28 23.56 9.41
N GLN A 261 20.50 24.64 9.38
CA GLN A 261 19.96 25.26 10.60
C GLN A 261 18.83 24.46 11.25
N ASN A 262 18.27 23.47 10.56
CA ASN A 262 17.14 22.70 11.03
C ASN A 262 17.54 21.69 12.13
N SER A 263 16.58 21.32 12.98
CA SER A 263 16.77 20.16 13.86
C SER A 263 16.93 18.89 13.01
N CYS A 264 17.96 18.10 13.28
CA CYS A 264 18.30 16.88 12.57
C CYS A 264 18.06 15.67 13.47
N VAL A 265 17.44 14.63 12.90
CA VAL A 265 17.35 13.29 13.48
C VAL A 265 17.90 12.31 12.45
N LEU A 266 18.99 11.64 12.80
CA LEU A 266 19.62 10.62 11.98
C LEU A 266 19.38 9.25 12.62
N ALA A 267 18.94 8.27 11.85
CA ALA A 267 18.69 6.93 12.34
C ALA A 267 19.04 5.84 11.32
N GLY A 268 19.41 4.67 11.82
CA GLY A 268 19.53 3.46 11.01
C GLY A 268 20.70 2.55 11.42
N ASP A 269 20.93 1.51 10.62
CA ASP A 269 21.92 0.47 10.90
C ASP A 269 23.29 0.85 10.31
N PHE A 270 24.26 1.12 11.20
CA PHE A 270 25.61 1.50 10.77
C PHE A 270 26.56 0.30 10.65
N ASN A 271 26.18 -0.87 11.16
CA ASN A 271 27.06 -2.03 11.30
C ASN A 271 28.45 -1.66 11.88
N LEU A 272 28.47 -0.87 12.95
CA LEU A 272 29.68 -0.49 13.70
C LEU A 272 29.66 -1.12 15.11
N PRO A 273 29.80 -2.47 15.22
CA PRO A 273 29.64 -3.20 16.48
C PRO A 273 30.69 -2.85 17.54
N LEU A 274 31.81 -2.25 17.13
CA LEU A 274 32.95 -1.95 18.00
C LEU A 274 32.75 -0.65 18.81
N ILE A 275 31.70 0.13 18.52
CA ILE A 275 31.42 1.35 19.26
C ILE A 275 30.67 1.03 20.55
N GLU A 276 31.30 1.34 21.68
CA GLU A 276 30.70 1.35 23.01
C GLU A 276 30.19 2.75 23.34
N TRP A 277 28.94 3.04 22.93
CA TRP A 277 28.31 4.36 23.05
C TRP A 277 28.21 4.90 24.50
N THR A 278 28.24 4.04 25.50
CA THR A 278 28.08 4.40 26.92
C THR A 278 29.39 4.68 27.64
N GLN A 279 30.54 4.36 27.04
CA GLN A 279 31.86 4.50 27.67
C GLN A 279 32.60 5.74 27.16
N PRO A 280 33.48 6.37 27.96
CA PRO A 280 34.28 7.51 27.52
C PRO A 280 35.32 7.14 26.44
N ASN A 281 35.86 5.93 26.47
CA ASN A 281 36.76 5.41 25.43
C ASN A 281 35.97 4.54 24.44
N ARG A 282 35.14 5.21 23.63
CA ARG A 282 34.05 4.60 22.85
C ARG A 282 34.51 3.54 21.84
N CYS A 283 35.72 3.63 21.29
CA CYS A 283 36.21 2.66 20.29
C CYS A 283 37.72 2.80 20.06
N LYS A 284 38.37 1.72 19.58
CA LYS A 284 39.75 1.76 19.04
C LYS A 284 39.82 1.67 17.52
N ASP A 285 38.69 1.34 16.87
CA ASP A 285 38.62 1.26 15.41
C ASP A 285 38.67 2.66 14.78
N THR A 286 39.55 2.83 13.79
CA THR A 286 39.82 4.13 13.18
C THR A 286 38.61 4.68 12.41
N ILE A 287 37.79 3.83 11.79
CA ILE A 287 36.62 4.28 11.03
C ILE A 287 35.49 4.68 11.98
N ALA A 288 35.24 3.86 13.00
CA ALA A 288 34.31 4.17 14.07
C ALA A 288 34.65 5.51 14.75
N LEU A 289 35.92 5.77 15.05
CA LEU A 289 36.37 7.04 15.61
C LEU A 289 36.06 8.23 14.68
N LYS A 290 36.28 8.09 13.37
CA LYS A 290 35.92 9.16 12.42
C LYS A 290 34.43 9.44 12.33
N PHE A 291 33.58 8.41 12.49
CA PHE A 291 32.13 8.62 12.62
C PHE A 291 31.80 9.38 13.90
N ILE A 292 32.40 8.98 15.04
CA ILE A 292 32.22 9.67 16.31
C ILE A 292 32.64 11.14 16.21
N ASP A 293 33.82 11.42 15.65
CA ASP A 293 34.33 12.78 15.45
C ASP A 293 33.37 13.61 14.60
N ALA A 294 32.85 13.03 13.50
CA ALA A 294 31.88 13.71 12.66
C ALA A 294 30.55 14.00 13.40
N PHE A 295 30.05 13.05 14.19
CA PHE A 295 28.85 13.24 14.97
C PHE A 295 29.04 14.33 16.04
N ASP A 296 30.15 14.29 16.78
CA ASP A 296 30.46 15.25 17.83
C ASP A 296 30.65 16.67 17.23
N ASN A 297 31.28 16.80 16.05
CA ASN A 297 31.45 18.08 15.34
C ASN A 297 30.12 18.73 14.93
N HIS A 298 29.08 17.93 14.65
CA HIS A 298 27.73 18.41 14.32
C HIS A 298 26.80 18.47 15.54
N GLY A 299 27.34 18.25 16.75
CA GLY A 299 26.56 18.24 17.99
C GLY A 299 25.51 17.12 18.04
N LEU A 300 25.70 16.04 17.28
CA LEU A 300 24.79 14.91 17.24
C LEU A 300 24.99 14.01 18.46
N ILE A 301 23.93 13.85 19.24
CA ILE A 301 23.92 13.03 20.47
C ILE A 301 23.23 11.72 20.18
N GLN A 302 23.90 10.60 20.46
CA GLN A 302 23.33 9.25 20.34
C GLN A 302 22.43 8.98 21.56
N VAL A 303 21.17 8.64 21.32
CA VAL A 303 20.17 8.46 22.38
C VAL A 303 19.80 6.99 22.65
N VAL A 304 20.23 6.06 21.80
CA VAL A 304 19.99 4.62 22.03
C VAL A 304 21.04 4.08 23.01
N SER A 305 20.57 3.51 24.12
CA SER A 305 21.39 2.97 25.20
C SER A 305 21.22 1.47 25.42
N PHE A 306 20.57 0.76 24.49
CA PHE A 306 20.27 -0.67 24.58
C PHE A 306 20.73 -1.42 23.32
N PRO A 307 20.98 -2.74 23.42
CA PRO A 307 21.27 -3.58 22.25
C PRO A 307 20.09 -3.59 21.26
N THR A 308 20.41 -3.50 19.98
CA THR A 308 19.42 -3.48 18.89
C THR A 308 19.44 -4.76 18.05
N ARG A 309 20.54 -5.52 18.12
CA ARG A 309 20.68 -6.88 17.56
C ARG A 309 21.52 -7.75 18.50
N GLY A 310 20.91 -8.79 19.07
CA GLY A 310 21.59 -9.62 20.07
C GLY A 310 22.11 -8.78 21.24
N SER A 311 23.42 -8.80 21.50
CA SER A 311 24.08 -7.98 22.53
C SER A 311 24.71 -6.69 21.98
N SER A 312 24.60 -6.41 20.69
CA SER A 312 25.23 -5.26 20.03
C SER A 312 24.24 -4.13 19.75
N CYS A 313 24.71 -2.89 19.85
CA CYS A 313 23.98 -1.69 19.43
C CYS A 313 24.48 -1.28 18.03
N LEU A 314 23.77 -1.72 16.99
CA LEU A 314 24.11 -1.47 15.58
C LEU A 314 23.25 -0.35 14.98
N ASP A 315 21.95 -0.36 15.31
CA ASP A 315 21.02 0.69 14.97
C ASP A 315 21.19 1.90 15.90
N ILE A 316 21.51 3.05 15.33
CA ILE A 316 21.75 4.29 16.07
C ILE A 316 20.61 5.31 15.85
N LEU A 317 20.43 6.22 16.81
CA LEU A 317 19.50 7.34 16.74
C LEU A 317 20.21 8.59 17.28
N LEU A 318 20.67 9.43 16.36
CA LEU A 318 21.42 10.64 16.62
C LEU A 318 20.54 11.87 16.44
N CYS A 319 20.69 12.88 17.30
CA CYS A 319 20.00 14.17 17.11
C CYS A 319 20.83 15.35 17.60
N ASN A 320 20.68 16.52 16.95
CA ASN A 320 21.33 17.76 17.38
C ASN A 320 20.49 18.56 18.41
N ASN A 321 19.26 18.14 18.68
CA ASN A 321 18.38 18.76 19.65
C ASN A 321 17.75 17.69 20.55
N ILE A 322 18.38 17.42 21.70
CA ILE A 322 17.93 16.38 22.62
C ILE A 322 16.54 16.65 23.22
N SER A 323 16.15 17.92 23.37
CA SER A 323 14.83 18.29 23.91
C SER A 323 13.67 17.86 23.00
N LEU A 324 13.97 17.63 21.72
CA LEU A 324 13.02 17.16 20.73
C LEU A 324 12.72 15.66 20.87
N ILE A 325 13.62 14.84 21.42
CA ILE A 325 13.45 13.38 21.49
C ILE A 325 13.07 12.94 22.91
N THR A 326 12.02 12.12 23.02
CA THR A 326 11.52 11.56 24.28
C THR A 326 11.11 10.10 24.12
N SER A 327 10.96 9.38 25.24
CA SER A 327 10.39 8.01 25.26
C SER A 327 11.09 6.99 24.36
N VAL A 328 12.43 7.07 24.22
CA VAL A 328 13.23 6.11 23.45
C VAL A 328 13.17 4.74 24.12
N LYS A 329 12.74 3.71 23.39
CA LYS A 329 12.61 2.34 23.89
C LYS A 329 12.76 1.31 22.79
N SER A 330 13.25 0.13 23.15
CA SER A 330 13.22 -1.05 22.29
C SER A 330 11.78 -1.55 22.13
N GLY A 331 11.41 -1.94 20.92
CA GLY A 331 10.17 -2.63 20.58
C GLY A 331 10.44 -3.92 19.82
N PRO A 332 9.42 -4.77 19.67
CA PRO A 332 9.56 -6.03 18.96
C PRO A 332 9.99 -5.81 17.50
N PRO A 333 10.73 -6.76 16.90
CA PRO A 333 11.08 -6.74 15.49
C PRO A 333 9.88 -6.60 14.58
N ILE A 334 10.07 -5.91 13.46
CA ILE A 334 9.08 -5.86 12.39
C ILE A 334 9.21 -7.13 11.56
N GLY A 335 8.10 -7.87 11.42
CA GLY A 335 8.05 -9.10 10.63
C GLY A 335 9.00 -10.17 11.19
N THR A 336 9.95 -10.60 10.36
CA THR A 336 10.96 -11.63 10.66
C THR A 336 12.35 -11.05 10.90
N SER A 337 12.47 -9.73 11.09
CA SER A 337 13.76 -9.09 11.37
C SER A 337 14.41 -9.66 12.64
N ASP A 338 15.74 -9.79 12.62
CA ASP A 338 16.58 -10.09 13.78
C ASP A 338 16.97 -8.83 14.57
N HIS A 339 16.67 -7.64 14.04
CA HIS A 339 16.82 -6.36 14.74
C HIS A 339 15.54 -5.99 15.48
N CYS A 340 15.68 -5.44 16.69
CA CYS A 340 14.56 -4.83 17.41
C CYS A 340 14.18 -3.48 16.78
N THR A 341 12.97 -3.02 17.05
CA THR A 341 12.54 -1.68 16.62
C THR A 341 12.97 -0.63 17.63
N ILE A 342 13.44 0.54 17.19
CA ILE A 342 13.62 1.71 18.06
C ILE A 342 12.35 2.58 17.98
N ASN A 343 11.63 2.71 19.09
CA ASN A 343 10.48 3.59 19.20
C ASN A 343 10.86 4.84 19.99
N PHE A 344 10.51 6.02 19.50
CA PHE A 344 10.71 7.29 20.19
C PHE A 344 9.57 8.27 19.84
N SER A 345 9.45 9.32 20.64
CA SER A 345 8.46 10.38 20.50
C SER A 345 9.15 11.71 20.26
N LEU A 346 8.61 12.51 19.33
CA LEU A 346 9.04 13.88 19.14
C LEU A 346 8.24 14.81 20.06
N SER A 347 8.92 15.55 20.93
CA SER A 347 8.35 16.56 21.81
C SER A 347 8.06 17.84 21.02
N LEU A 348 6.93 17.83 20.32
CA LEU A 348 6.43 18.97 19.58
C LEU A 348 5.36 19.68 20.40
N MET A 349 5.28 21.01 20.30
CA MET A 349 4.12 21.73 20.84
C MET A 349 2.85 21.13 20.24
N LYS A 350 1.97 20.59 21.09
CA LYS A 350 0.75 19.93 20.63
C LYS A 350 -0.17 20.95 19.99
N PRO A 351 -0.57 20.79 18.72
CA PRO A 351 -1.77 21.44 18.23
C PRO A 351 -2.93 20.89 19.04
N ARG A 352 -3.94 21.71 19.34
CA ARG A 352 -5.20 21.19 19.89
C ARG A 352 -5.74 20.15 18.91
N ASP A 353 -6.08 18.96 19.40
CA ASP A 353 -6.75 17.95 18.59
C ASP A 353 -7.99 18.60 17.96
N LYS A 354 -7.98 18.81 16.63
CA LYS A 354 -9.17 19.27 15.92
C LYS A 354 -10.16 18.11 15.92
N ILE A 355 -11.00 18.05 16.94
CA ILE A 355 -12.19 17.20 16.96
C ILE A 355 -13.11 17.72 15.86
N THR A 356 -13.15 17.05 14.71
CA THR A 356 -14.11 17.38 13.66
C THR A 356 -15.45 16.74 14.02
N TRP A 357 -16.40 17.58 14.45
CA TRP A 357 -17.79 17.18 14.58
C TRP A 357 -18.43 17.12 13.20
N CYS A 358 -19.28 16.12 12.97
CA CYS A 358 -20.08 16.03 11.76
C CYS A 358 -21.51 15.59 12.11
N ARG A 359 -22.48 15.99 11.32
CA ARG A 359 -23.88 15.59 11.49
C ARG A 359 -24.04 14.07 11.22
N ASP A 360 -24.80 13.37 12.06
CA ASP A 360 -25.13 11.95 11.88
C ASP A 360 -26.53 11.76 11.30
N PHE A 361 -26.65 11.92 9.98
CA PHE A 361 -27.93 11.76 9.27
C PHE A 361 -28.58 10.37 9.41
N ARG A 362 -27.85 9.36 9.89
CA ARG A 362 -28.41 8.04 10.21
C ARG A 362 -29.30 8.06 11.46
N LYS A 363 -29.10 9.04 12.34
CA LYS A 363 -29.88 9.26 13.56
C LYS A 363 -30.71 10.54 13.50
N ALA A 364 -30.87 11.13 12.31
CA ALA A 364 -31.69 12.31 12.13
C ALA A 364 -33.17 12.00 12.33
N ASP A 365 -33.89 12.87 13.03
CA ASP A 365 -35.33 12.83 13.12
C ASP A 365 -35.97 13.60 11.96
N PHE A 366 -36.00 12.98 10.79
CA PHE A 366 -36.61 13.58 9.60
C PHE A 366 -38.12 13.80 9.75
N ASN A 367 -38.80 13.05 10.63
CA ASN A 367 -40.24 13.29 10.89
C ASN A 367 -40.42 14.60 11.66
N GLY A 368 -39.67 14.79 12.74
CA GLY A 368 -39.63 16.04 13.49
C GLY A 368 -39.25 17.22 12.61
N MET A 369 -38.22 17.06 11.78
CA MET A 369 -37.77 18.09 10.85
C MET A 369 -38.85 18.48 9.82
N ARG A 370 -39.56 17.51 9.22
CA ARG A 370 -40.68 17.79 8.33
C ARG A 370 -41.82 18.53 9.06
N ASN A 371 -42.17 18.10 10.27
CA ASN A 371 -43.23 18.75 11.04
C ASN A 371 -42.86 20.21 11.37
N TYR A 372 -41.60 20.45 11.74
CA TYR A 372 -41.06 21.79 11.94
C TYR A 372 -41.17 22.65 10.67
N LEU A 373 -40.65 22.17 9.53
CA LEU A 373 -40.67 22.93 8.27
C LEU A 373 -42.09 23.18 7.75
N ARG A 374 -43.06 22.28 8.03
CA ARG A 374 -44.49 22.53 7.73
C ARG A 374 -45.12 23.60 8.61
N SER A 375 -44.60 23.79 9.83
CA SER A 375 -45.14 24.78 10.77
C SER A 375 -44.67 26.20 10.49
N ILE A 376 -43.64 26.37 9.64
CA ILE A 376 -43.13 27.68 9.25
C ILE A 376 -44.09 28.36 8.28
N ASP A 377 -44.46 29.60 8.59
CA ASP A 377 -45.12 30.50 7.63
C ASP A 377 -44.08 31.10 6.69
N TRP A 378 -43.76 30.38 5.61
CA TRP A 378 -42.73 30.77 4.66
C TRP A 378 -43.03 32.08 3.93
N LEU A 379 -44.28 32.29 3.51
CA LEU A 379 -44.66 33.52 2.79
C LEU A 379 -44.63 34.73 3.71
N GLY A 380 -45.18 34.61 4.94
CA GLY A 380 -45.06 35.65 5.95
C GLY A 380 -43.60 35.96 6.27
N SER A 381 -42.77 34.92 6.45
CA SER A 381 -41.34 35.07 6.73
C SER A 381 -40.58 35.75 5.58
N PHE A 382 -40.82 35.36 4.33
CA PHE A 382 -40.17 36.01 3.19
C PHE A 382 -40.60 37.47 3.04
N ASN A 383 -41.83 37.83 3.40
CA ASN A 383 -42.32 39.20 3.31
C ASN A 383 -41.73 40.15 4.36
N THR A 384 -41.02 39.65 5.38
CA THR A 384 -40.34 40.51 6.37
C THR A 384 -39.06 41.14 5.86
N VAL A 385 -38.48 40.57 4.78
CA VAL A 385 -37.26 41.05 4.13
C VAL A 385 -37.56 41.47 2.70
N ASN A 386 -36.86 42.48 2.16
CA ASN A 386 -37.19 43.03 0.84
C ASN A 386 -36.29 42.48 -0.28
N ASP A 387 -35.01 42.32 0.04
CA ASP A 387 -33.98 41.88 -0.88
C ASP A 387 -34.08 40.38 -1.19
N PHE A 388 -33.75 39.97 -2.41
CA PHE A 388 -33.82 38.56 -2.80
C PHE A 388 -32.77 37.71 -2.10
N ASN A 389 -31.55 38.24 -1.92
CA ASN A 389 -30.48 37.54 -1.22
C ASN A 389 -30.87 37.31 0.25
N ASP A 390 -31.44 38.32 0.91
CA ASP A 390 -31.95 38.16 2.28
C ASP A 390 -33.04 37.08 2.40
N LYS A 391 -33.92 36.94 1.38
CA LYS A 391 -34.94 35.88 1.35
C LYS A 391 -34.31 34.49 1.19
N TYR A 392 -33.28 34.40 0.34
CA TYR A 392 -32.54 33.15 0.12
C TYR A 392 -31.75 32.74 1.37
N GLU A 393 -31.03 33.68 1.98
CA GLU A 393 -30.33 33.49 3.26
C GLU A 393 -31.28 33.11 4.39
N LEU A 394 -32.48 33.70 4.45
CA LEU A 394 -33.51 33.30 5.40
C LEU A 394 -33.95 31.85 5.19
N PHE A 395 -34.12 31.44 3.92
CA PHE A 395 -34.43 30.04 3.58
C PHE A 395 -33.32 29.08 4.03
N LEU A 396 -32.06 29.39 3.72
CA LEU A 396 -30.91 28.60 4.16
C LEU A 396 -30.81 28.56 5.68
N GLY A 397 -30.97 29.70 6.35
CA GLY A 397 -30.94 29.83 7.81
C GLY A 397 -31.98 28.94 8.50
N ILE A 398 -33.21 28.88 7.98
CA ILE A 398 -34.26 27.99 8.50
C ILE A 398 -33.88 26.52 8.32
N LEU A 399 -33.31 26.14 7.16
CA LEU A 399 -32.85 24.77 6.93
C LEU A 399 -31.68 24.38 7.83
N HIS A 400 -30.70 25.27 8.02
CA HIS A 400 -29.59 25.05 8.94
C HIS A 400 -30.08 24.89 10.38
N HIS A 401 -31.01 25.73 10.82
CA HIS A 401 -31.62 25.63 12.14
C HIS A 401 -32.41 24.33 12.31
N ALA A 402 -33.18 23.91 11.30
CA ALA A 402 -33.86 22.63 11.31
C ALA A 402 -32.86 21.47 11.44
N MET A 403 -31.72 21.53 10.75
CA MET A 403 -30.66 20.53 10.92
C MET A 403 -30.06 20.55 12.34
N ASP A 404 -29.92 21.70 12.99
CA ASP A 404 -29.42 21.81 14.36
C ASP A 404 -30.35 21.18 15.38
N LEU A 405 -31.67 21.34 15.19
CA LEU A 405 -32.67 20.74 16.08
C LEU A 405 -32.80 19.23 15.91
N PHE A 406 -32.75 18.74 14.67
CA PHE A 406 -33.19 17.38 14.35
C PHE A 406 -32.08 16.44 13.87
N VAL A 407 -30.84 16.92 13.70
CA VAL A 407 -29.70 16.09 13.27
C VAL A 407 -28.59 16.12 14.31
N PRO A 408 -28.39 15.04 15.09
CA PRO A 408 -27.38 15.01 16.13
C PRO A 408 -25.96 15.04 15.53
N PHE A 409 -25.01 15.61 16.27
CA PHE A 409 -23.61 15.56 15.92
C PHE A 409 -22.95 14.25 16.40
N LYS A 410 -22.00 13.75 15.61
CA LYS A 410 -21.06 12.71 16.00
C LYS A 410 -19.63 13.22 15.83
N VAL A 411 -18.75 12.78 16.72
CA VAL A 411 -17.31 12.97 16.54
C VAL A 411 -16.87 12.10 15.37
N ARG A 412 -16.35 12.73 14.32
CA ARG A 412 -15.70 12.00 13.22
C ARG A 412 -14.32 11.59 13.69
N SER A 413 -14.23 10.41 14.29
CA SER A 413 -12.92 9.75 14.37
C SER A 413 -12.45 9.50 12.93
N THR A 414 -11.24 9.95 12.59
CA THR A 414 -10.54 9.51 11.39
C THR A 414 -10.31 8.00 11.55
N ALA A 415 -11.33 7.24 11.16
CA ALA A 415 -11.43 5.83 11.44
C ALA A 415 -10.27 5.12 10.75
N LYS A 416 -9.20 4.88 11.50
CA LYS A 416 -8.24 3.82 11.22
C LYS A 416 -9.08 2.58 10.91
N GLN A 417 -8.75 1.84 9.86
CA GLN A 417 -9.13 0.43 9.82
C GLN A 417 -8.46 -0.22 11.03
N ARG A 418 -9.21 -0.31 12.13
CA ARG A 418 -8.73 -0.96 13.34
C ARG A 418 -8.82 -2.45 13.07
N LEU A 419 -7.75 -3.15 13.42
CA LEU A 419 -7.82 -4.58 13.57
C LEU A 419 -9.00 -4.89 14.52
N PRO A 420 -9.67 -6.03 14.39
CA PRO A 420 -10.63 -6.49 15.39
C PRO A 420 -10.05 -6.36 16.81
N THR A 421 -10.90 -6.05 17.78
CA THR A 421 -10.50 -5.83 19.18
C THR A 421 -9.61 -6.95 19.70
N TYR A 422 -9.92 -8.22 19.39
CA TYR A 422 -9.11 -9.36 19.79
C TYR A 422 -7.68 -9.34 19.21
N LEU A 423 -7.49 -8.91 17.96
CA LEU A 423 -6.15 -8.79 17.36
C LEU A 423 -5.38 -7.61 17.97
N HIS A 424 -6.05 -6.51 18.28
CA HIS A 424 -5.43 -5.43 19.04
C HIS A 424 -4.97 -5.87 20.43
N SER A 425 -5.82 -6.60 21.17
CA SER A 425 -5.44 -7.16 22.47
C SER A 425 -4.27 -8.13 22.35
N MET A 426 -4.24 -8.98 21.31
CA MET A 426 -3.12 -9.87 21.07
C MET A 426 -1.83 -9.11 20.73
N ALA A 427 -1.89 -8.05 19.92
CA ALA A 427 -0.72 -7.22 19.63
C ALA A 427 -0.14 -6.60 20.90
N ASN A 428 -1.00 -6.00 21.74
CA ASN A 428 -0.58 -5.42 23.02
C ASN A 428 0.03 -6.46 23.96
N PHE A 429 -0.56 -7.66 24.03
CA PHE A 429 -0.02 -8.73 24.86
C PHE A 429 1.32 -9.26 24.34
N ARG A 430 1.49 -9.35 23.02
CA ARG A 430 2.77 -9.68 22.40
C ARG A 430 3.85 -8.65 22.77
N ASP A 431 3.53 -7.37 22.68
CA ASP A 431 4.46 -6.29 23.03
C ASP A 431 4.78 -6.28 24.54
N HIS A 432 3.82 -6.66 25.40
CA HIS A 432 4.07 -6.90 26.82
C HIS A 432 5.04 -8.05 27.06
N LEU A 433 4.85 -9.20 26.38
CA LEU A 433 5.77 -10.34 26.46
C LEU A 433 7.18 -9.97 25.98
N TRP A 434 7.30 -9.14 24.95
CA TRP A 434 8.59 -8.59 24.51
C TRP A 434 9.30 -7.84 25.64
N ASN A 435 8.61 -6.89 26.27
CA ASN A 435 9.18 -6.10 27.37
C ASN A 435 9.61 -6.99 28.55
N LEU A 436 8.80 -8.01 28.89
CA LEU A 436 9.16 -8.98 29.91
C LEU A 436 10.40 -9.79 29.52
N ALA A 437 10.49 -10.27 28.27
CA ALA A 437 11.63 -11.05 27.80
C ALA A 437 12.92 -10.22 27.80
N VAL A 438 12.87 -8.96 27.37
CA VAL A 438 14.00 -8.02 27.40
C VAL A 438 14.45 -7.74 28.84
N HIS A 439 13.52 -7.49 29.76
CA HIS A 439 13.85 -7.18 31.16
C HIS A 439 14.35 -8.40 31.94
N GLN A 440 13.78 -9.59 31.71
CA GLN A 440 14.15 -10.79 32.44
C GLN A 440 15.39 -11.49 31.86
N GLY A 441 15.64 -11.33 30.56
CA GLY A 441 16.73 -12.02 29.85
C GLY A 441 16.62 -13.55 29.85
N SER A 442 15.46 -14.12 30.23
CA SER A 442 15.30 -15.55 30.43
C SER A 442 14.95 -16.27 29.12
N ALA A 443 15.52 -17.47 28.92
CA ALA A 443 15.21 -18.30 27.75
C ALA A 443 13.71 -18.66 27.67
N SER A 444 13.05 -18.82 28.82
CA SER A 444 11.60 -19.06 28.90
C SER A 444 10.80 -17.84 28.47
N GLY A 445 11.21 -16.62 28.85
CA GLY A 445 10.59 -15.37 28.42
C GLY A 445 10.63 -15.20 26.90
N TRP A 446 11.82 -15.40 26.30
CA TRP A 446 12.00 -15.36 24.85
C TRP A 446 11.18 -16.43 24.13
N SER A 447 11.16 -17.67 24.62
CA SER A 447 10.36 -18.76 24.07
C SER A 447 8.86 -18.44 24.09
N ASN A 448 8.36 -17.90 25.19
CA ASN A 448 6.96 -17.47 25.33
C ASN A 448 6.60 -16.36 24.33
N TYR A 449 7.47 -15.35 24.17
CA TYR A 449 7.30 -14.29 23.18
C TYR A 449 7.23 -14.86 21.76
N HIS A 450 8.18 -15.70 21.36
CA HIS A 450 8.21 -16.27 20.00
C HIS A 450 6.99 -17.14 19.71
N GLN A 451 6.58 -17.99 20.67
CA GLN A 451 5.40 -18.84 20.52
C GLN A 451 4.13 -18.00 20.36
N PHE A 452 3.97 -16.95 21.18
CA PHE A 452 2.82 -16.07 21.12
C PHE A 452 2.82 -15.21 19.85
N SER A 453 3.99 -14.69 19.44
CA SER A 453 4.16 -13.92 18.21
C SER A 453 3.74 -14.72 16.98
N LYS A 454 4.18 -15.99 16.88
CA LYS A 454 3.74 -16.92 15.82
C LYS A 454 2.23 -17.13 15.82
N LYS A 455 1.62 -17.26 17.00
CA LYS A 455 0.16 -17.38 17.14
C LYS A 455 -0.56 -16.11 16.69
N PHE A 456 -0.03 -14.93 17.02
CA PHE A 456 -0.56 -13.64 16.60
C PHE A 456 -0.53 -13.49 15.08
N PHE A 457 0.63 -13.67 14.44
CA PHE A 457 0.76 -13.54 12.98
C PHE A 457 -0.16 -14.51 12.24
N LYS A 458 -0.23 -15.77 12.67
CA LYS A 458 -1.18 -16.75 12.10
C LYS A 458 -2.65 -16.30 12.21
N LYS A 459 -3.02 -15.59 13.26
CA LYS A 459 -4.38 -15.04 13.42
C LYS A 459 -4.60 -13.80 12.57
N LEU A 460 -3.59 -12.95 12.44
CA LEU A 460 -3.60 -11.79 11.56
C LEU A 460 -3.74 -12.20 10.09
N ASP A 461 -2.96 -13.19 9.63
CA ASP A 461 -3.02 -13.70 8.26
C ASP A 461 -4.39 -14.28 7.93
N ARG A 462 -4.96 -15.07 8.84
CA ARG A 462 -6.32 -15.61 8.70
C ARG A 462 -7.38 -14.51 8.63
N TYR A 463 -7.21 -13.44 9.41
CA TYR A 463 -8.12 -12.30 9.36
C TYR A 463 -8.00 -11.56 8.02
N ASN A 464 -6.78 -11.31 7.54
CA ASN A 464 -6.56 -10.66 6.25
C ASN A 464 -7.15 -11.49 5.10
N ALA A 465 -6.90 -12.80 5.07
CA ALA A 465 -7.49 -13.72 4.09
C ALA A 465 -9.03 -13.76 4.15
N TYR A 466 -9.59 -13.76 5.37
CA TYR A 466 -11.04 -13.69 5.55
C TYR A 466 -11.63 -12.37 5.03
N MET A 467 -10.95 -11.24 5.28
CA MET A 467 -11.39 -9.93 4.79
C MET A 467 -11.38 -9.85 3.27
N GLU A 468 -10.31 -10.34 2.63
CA GLU A 468 -10.21 -10.39 1.16
C GLU A 468 -11.30 -11.27 0.55
N LYS A 469 -11.51 -12.47 1.12
CA LYS A 469 -12.60 -13.35 0.69
C LYS A 469 -13.97 -12.70 0.87
N THR A 470 -14.23 -12.08 2.02
CA THR A 470 -15.50 -11.42 2.31
C THR A 470 -15.77 -10.25 1.34
N LEU A 471 -14.72 -9.53 0.93
CA LEU A 471 -14.83 -8.45 -0.05
C LEU A 471 -15.18 -8.97 -1.44
N LEU A 472 -14.59 -10.10 -1.85
CA LEU A 472 -14.95 -10.79 -3.09
C LEU A 472 -16.40 -11.30 -3.05
N ASP A 473 -16.79 -11.98 -1.96
CA ASP A 473 -18.10 -12.61 -1.82
C ASP A 473 -19.25 -11.59 -1.72
N LYS A 474 -19.05 -10.47 -0.99
CA LYS A 474 -20.12 -9.46 -0.73
C LYS A 474 -20.05 -8.23 -1.63
N GLY A 475 -18.86 -7.78 -1.99
CA GLY A 475 -18.64 -6.54 -2.74
C GLY A 475 -18.40 -6.75 -4.24
N GLY A 476 -18.21 -8.01 -4.65
CA GLY A 476 -17.91 -8.38 -6.02
C GLY A 476 -16.57 -7.84 -6.52
N VAL A 477 -16.33 -8.07 -7.82
CA VAL A 477 -15.08 -7.72 -8.51
C VAL A 477 -14.75 -6.23 -8.39
N LYS A 478 -15.76 -5.34 -8.41
CA LYS A 478 -15.57 -3.89 -8.30
C LYS A 478 -15.06 -3.46 -6.91
N ALA A 479 -15.54 -4.06 -5.83
CA ALA A 479 -15.04 -3.75 -4.48
C ALA A 479 -13.62 -4.28 -4.28
N PHE A 480 -13.30 -5.43 -4.87
CA PHE A 480 -11.96 -5.98 -4.86
C PHE A 480 -10.98 -5.11 -5.66
N TYR A 481 -11.31 -4.70 -6.89
CA TYR A 481 -10.47 -3.75 -7.64
C TYR A 481 -10.38 -2.39 -6.94
N LYS A 482 -11.42 -1.94 -6.24
CA LYS A 482 -11.32 -0.74 -5.39
C LYS A 482 -10.29 -0.92 -4.27
N LEU A 483 -10.28 -2.06 -3.59
CA LEU A 483 -9.25 -2.39 -2.59
C LEU A 483 -7.84 -2.44 -3.22
N LEU A 484 -7.71 -3.12 -4.36
CA LEU A 484 -6.43 -3.21 -5.08
C LEU A 484 -5.96 -1.83 -5.49
N ASN A 485 -6.80 -1.01 -6.10
CA ASN A 485 -6.44 0.36 -6.48
C ASN A 485 -6.08 1.20 -5.24
N THR A 486 -6.73 1.00 -4.09
CA THR A 486 -6.28 1.67 -2.86
C THR A 486 -4.91 1.19 -2.36
N ARG A 487 -4.52 -0.06 -2.64
CA ARG A 487 -3.21 -0.62 -2.25
C ARG A 487 -2.13 -0.44 -3.32
N LEU A 488 -2.48 -0.28 -4.60
CA LEU A 488 -1.54 -0.31 -5.72
C LEU A 488 -1.36 1.05 -6.39
N SER A 489 -2.30 1.97 -6.21
CA SER A 489 -2.20 3.29 -6.81
C SER A 489 -1.36 4.22 -5.94
N ASP A 490 -0.18 4.60 -6.44
CA ASP A 490 0.48 5.84 -6.04
C ASP A 490 -0.37 7.00 -6.56
N LYS A 491 -1.18 7.60 -5.70
CA LYS A 491 -1.83 8.88 -6.04
C LYS A 491 -0.86 9.98 -5.64
N PRO A 492 -0.15 10.63 -6.58
CA PRO A 492 0.72 11.74 -6.23
C PRO A 492 -0.14 12.83 -5.57
N ARG A 493 0.13 13.11 -4.30
CA ARG A 493 -0.46 14.27 -3.62
C ARG A 493 0.26 15.51 -4.14
N ILE A 494 -0.50 16.60 -4.29
CA ILE A 494 0.10 17.92 -4.50
C ILE A 494 0.96 18.20 -3.27
N GLY A 495 2.26 18.45 -3.48
CA GLY A 495 3.21 18.79 -2.43
C GLY A 495 2.82 20.09 -1.70
N THR A 496 3.64 20.51 -0.73
CA THR A 496 3.47 21.86 -0.15
C THR A 496 3.66 22.90 -1.25
N LEU A 497 2.68 23.78 -1.40
CA LEU A 497 2.78 24.92 -2.32
C LEU A 497 3.39 26.11 -1.58
N THR A 498 4.19 26.90 -2.29
CA THR A 498 4.78 28.13 -1.78
C THR A 498 4.40 29.28 -2.67
N ASP A 499 3.88 30.36 -2.09
CA ASP A 499 3.61 31.57 -2.84
C ASP A 499 4.89 32.43 -3.04
N SER A 500 4.75 33.54 -3.76
CA SER A 500 5.83 34.50 -4.00
C SER A 500 6.33 35.22 -2.73
N GLN A 501 5.60 35.13 -1.62
CA GLN A 501 5.94 35.70 -0.31
C GLN A 501 6.53 34.65 0.64
N SER A 502 6.83 33.44 0.14
CA SER A 502 7.30 32.29 0.93
C SER A 502 6.30 31.75 1.96
N ASN A 503 5.00 32.07 1.85
CA ASN A 503 3.96 31.42 2.63
C ASN A 503 3.73 29.99 2.11
N ARG A 504 3.54 29.04 3.04
CA ARG A 504 3.45 27.60 2.73
C ARG A 504 2.02 27.09 2.91
N ALA A 505 1.43 26.55 1.85
CA ALA A 505 0.15 25.82 1.91
C ALA A 505 0.39 24.31 2.02
N VAL A 506 0.11 23.77 3.21
CA VAL A 506 0.44 22.39 3.61
C VAL A 506 -0.78 21.48 3.54
N ILE A 507 -1.94 21.97 3.98
CA ILE A 507 -3.21 21.25 3.96
C ILE A 507 -4.02 21.59 2.71
N ASP A 508 -4.92 20.69 2.31
CA ASP A 508 -5.68 20.82 1.06
C ASP A 508 -6.51 22.12 0.96
N PRO A 509 -7.15 22.64 2.03
CA PRO A 509 -7.83 23.94 1.98
C PRO A 509 -6.88 25.10 1.63
N ASP A 510 -5.73 25.19 2.32
CA ASP A 510 -4.75 26.25 2.07
C ASP A 510 -4.19 26.14 0.64
N LYS A 511 -4.02 24.92 0.13
CA LYS A 511 -3.58 24.70 -1.26
C LYS A 511 -4.62 25.16 -2.25
N ALA A 512 -5.90 24.84 -2.01
CA ALA A 512 -7.01 25.27 -2.84
C ALA A 512 -7.09 26.80 -2.87
N GLU A 513 -6.98 27.45 -1.71
CA GLU A 513 -6.98 28.89 -1.58
C GLU A 513 -5.79 29.53 -2.31
N MET A 514 -4.59 29.00 -2.13
CA MET A 514 -3.39 29.49 -2.81
C MET A 514 -3.49 29.36 -4.34
N LEU A 515 -4.03 28.24 -4.83
CA LEU A 515 -4.29 28.04 -6.25
C LEU A 515 -5.37 28.98 -6.77
N ALA A 516 -6.46 29.18 -6.02
CA ALA A 516 -7.53 30.11 -6.37
C ALA A 516 -6.98 31.54 -6.52
N ASN A 517 -6.21 32.02 -5.53
CA ASN A 517 -5.54 33.32 -5.58
C ASN A 517 -4.57 33.45 -6.78
N TYR A 518 -3.83 32.38 -7.11
CA TYR A 518 -2.96 32.39 -8.28
C TYR A 518 -3.76 32.44 -9.59
N PHE A 519 -4.83 31.66 -9.70
CA PHE A 519 -5.70 31.66 -10.87
C PHE A 519 -6.41 33.00 -11.04
N GLU A 520 -6.93 33.60 -9.97
CA GLU A 520 -7.53 34.94 -10.00
C GLU A 520 -6.55 35.98 -10.57
N ARG A 521 -5.29 35.97 -10.10
CA ARG A 521 -4.25 36.91 -10.58
C ARG A 521 -3.85 36.69 -12.03
N THR A 522 -3.84 35.43 -12.48
CA THR A 522 -3.43 35.07 -13.85
C THR A 522 -4.58 35.08 -14.84
N TYR A 523 -5.82 35.10 -14.35
CA TYR A 523 -7.01 35.28 -15.14
C TYR A 523 -7.03 36.72 -15.66
N SER A 524 -6.51 36.89 -16.87
CA SER A 524 -6.72 38.12 -17.61
C SER A 524 -8.21 38.20 -17.89
N VAL A 525 -8.89 39.17 -17.28
CA VAL A 525 -10.15 39.67 -17.82
C VAL A 525 -9.78 40.17 -19.21
N SER A 526 -9.88 39.30 -20.22
CA SER A 526 -10.09 39.77 -21.57
C SER A 526 -11.27 40.70 -21.41
N GLN A 527 -11.03 42.00 -21.61
CA GLN A 527 -12.12 42.95 -21.77
C GLN A 527 -13.04 42.28 -22.77
N PHE A 528 -14.17 41.77 -22.28
CA PHE A 528 -15.23 41.38 -23.18
C PHE A 528 -15.51 42.67 -23.91
N ASN A 529 -15.01 42.78 -25.14
CA ASN A 529 -15.54 43.76 -26.05
C ASN A 529 -17.02 43.42 -26.08
N ASP A 530 -17.86 44.35 -25.60
CA ASP A 530 -19.32 44.37 -25.70
C ASP A 530 -19.83 44.27 -27.16
N SER A 531 -18.99 43.80 -28.10
CA SER A 531 -19.32 43.44 -29.46
C SER A 531 -20.09 42.12 -29.58
N PHE A 532 -20.26 41.35 -28.50
CA PHE A 532 -21.44 40.47 -28.41
C PHE A 532 -22.64 41.32 -28.01
N LEU A 533 -22.97 42.29 -28.86
CA LEU A 533 -24.35 42.73 -28.99
C LEU A 533 -25.14 41.47 -29.21
N LEU A 534 -25.87 41.08 -28.17
CA LEU A 534 -27.02 40.21 -28.21
C LEU A 534 -27.68 40.46 -29.56
N HIS A 535 -27.50 39.52 -30.50
CA HIS A 535 -28.52 39.39 -31.52
C HIS A 535 -29.79 39.25 -30.69
N SER A 536 -30.68 40.23 -30.82
CA SER A 536 -32.00 40.17 -30.24
C SER A 536 -32.68 38.97 -30.88
N VAL A 537 -32.39 37.79 -30.34
CA VAL A 537 -33.19 36.62 -30.59
C VAL A 537 -34.51 37.01 -29.97
N GLU A 538 -35.49 37.29 -30.82
CA GLU A 538 -36.87 37.41 -30.39
C GLU A 538 -37.23 36.05 -29.80
N PHE A 539 -37.06 35.92 -28.48
CA PHE A 539 -37.61 34.82 -27.74
C PHE A 539 -39.12 34.83 -28.01
N PRO A 540 -39.73 33.70 -28.38
CA PRO A 540 -41.17 33.61 -28.52
C PRO A 540 -41.80 34.21 -27.26
N ARG A 541 -42.59 35.28 -27.43
CA ARG A 541 -43.42 35.82 -26.36
C ARG A 541 -44.60 34.88 -26.16
N ASP A 542 -44.32 33.66 -25.72
CA ASP A 542 -45.36 32.89 -25.07
C ASP A 542 -45.75 33.69 -23.82
N SER A 543 -47.04 34.03 -23.74
CA SER A 543 -47.66 34.80 -22.65
C SER A 543 -47.64 34.06 -21.30
N ALA A 544 -46.98 32.91 -21.21
CA ALA A 544 -46.64 32.22 -19.99
C ALA A 544 -45.10 32.23 -19.87
N GLY A 545 -44.56 33.12 -19.04
CA GLY A 545 -43.14 33.09 -18.69
C GLY A 545 -42.73 31.72 -18.13
N PRO A 546 -41.42 31.39 -18.09
CA PRO A 546 -40.95 30.12 -17.56
C PRO A 546 -41.18 30.09 -16.04
N TRP A 547 -42.37 29.70 -15.60
CA TRP A 547 -42.68 29.49 -14.20
C TRP A 547 -42.20 28.11 -13.80
N CYS A 548 -41.43 28.06 -12.72
CA CYS A 548 -41.09 26.82 -12.05
C CYS A 548 -42.22 26.45 -11.10
N TYR A 549 -42.79 25.25 -11.24
CA TYR A 549 -43.85 24.81 -10.33
C TYR A 549 -43.33 23.85 -9.28
N LYS A 550 -44.01 23.82 -8.12
CA LYS A 550 -43.72 22.88 -7.03
C LYS A 550 -43.54 21.44 -7.51
N ARG A 551 -44.40 20.99 -8.44
CA ARG A 551 -44.35 19.62 -8.98
C ARG A 551 -43.02 19.32 -9.69
N ASP A 552 -42.47 20.29 -10.42
CA ASP A 552 -41.25 20.15 -11.19
C ASP A 552 -40.06 20.07 -10.23
N ILE A 553 -40.07 20.88 -9.17
CA ILE A 553 -39.07 20.84 -8.10
C ILE A 553 -39.11 19.50 -7.36
N VAL A 554 -40.30 18.99 -7.05
CA VAL A 554 -40.47 17.67 -6.41
C VAL A 554 -39.88 16.57 -7.28
N GLU A 555 -40.14 16.59 -8.59
CA GLU A 555 -39.61 15.61 -9.53
C GLU A 555 -38.07 15.66 -9.61
N ILE A 556 -37.51 16.86 -9.77
CA ILE A 556 -36.06 17.09 -9.81
C ILE A 556 -35.39 16.60 -8.52
N LEU A 557 -35.86 17.05 -7.35
CA LEU A 557 -35.27 16.66 -6.06
C LEU A 557 -35.46 15.16 -5.76
N SER A 558 -36.53 14.54 -6.26
CA SER A 558 -36.74 13.10 -6.11
C SER A 558 -35.68 12.28 -6.86
N SER A 559 -35.20 12.78 -8.00
CA SER A 559 -34.14 12.15 -8.80
C SER A 559 -32.76 12.20 -8.13
N TRP A 560 -32.55 13.10 -7.17
CA TRP A 560 -31.25 13.30 -6.53
C TRP A 560 -30.81 12.11 -5.67
N THR A 561 -29.51 11.99 -5.44
CA THR A 561 -28.97 10.95 -4.56
C THR A 561 -29.31 11.22 -3.09
N SER A 562 -29.57 10.17 -2.30
CA SER A 562 -29.75 10.29 -0.84
C SER A 562 -28.41 10.39 -0.10
N SER A 563 -27.48 11.20 -0.62
CA SER A 563 -26.12 11.31 -0.08
C SER A 563 -26.03 12.39 1.00
N ALA A 564 -25.09 12.21 1.93
CA ALA A 564 -24.74 13.25 2.91
C ALA A 564 -23.69 14.24 2.34
N ASN A 565 -23.45 14.21 1.02
CA ASN A 565 -22.65 15.24 0.38
C ASN A 565 -23.43 16.54 0.41
N ILE A 566 -22.67 17.62 0.45
CA ILE A 566 -23.17 18.96 0.65
C ILE A 566 -23.15 19.68 -0.70
N ASN A 567 -24.17 20.48 -0.98
CA ASN A 567 -24.19 21.38 -2.13
C ASN A 567 -23.34 22.67 -1.82
N PRO A 568 -23.18 23.60 -2.76
CA PRO A 568 -22.44 24.85 -2.50
C PRO A 568 -22.99 25.68 -1.33
N ASP A 569 -24.28 25.55 -1.00
CA ASP A 569 -24.97 26.28 0.08
C ASP A 569 -24.91 25.59 1.45
N ASP A 570 -23.97 24.67 1.65
CA ASP A 570 -23.82 23.89 2.87
C ASP A 570 -25.03 22.98 3.26
N ILE A 571 -25.94 22.70 2.31
CA ILE A 571 -27.11 21.83 2.50
C ILE A 571 -26.86 20.40 1.96
N PRO A 572 -27.03 19.36 2.79
CA PRO A 572 -26.91 17.96 2.35
C PRO A 572 -28.07 17.51 1.45
N TYR A 573 -27.77 16.77 0.38
CA TYR A 573 -28.80 16.20 -0.52
C TYR A 573 -29.83 15.34 0.22
N ILE A 574 -29.41 14.58 1.23
CA ILE A 574 -30.28 13.75 2.07
C ILE A 574 -31.33 14.58 2.82
N VAL A 575 -31.05 15.83 3.19
CA VAL A 575 -31.99 16.72 3.87
C VAL A 575 -33.07 17.17 2.90
N LEU A 576 -32.67 17.72 1.75
CA LEU A 576 -33.60 18.16 0.71
C LEU A 576 -34.49 17.00 0.24
N LYS A 577 -33.92 15.81 0.06
CA LYS A 577 -34.66 14.62 -0.36
C LYS A 577 -35.64 14.08 0.68
N ASN A 578 -35.35 14.23 1.98
CA ASN A 578 -36.27 13.79 3.03
C ASN A 578 -37.35 14.83 3.38
N CYS A 579 -37.18 16.08 2.94
CA CYS A 579 -38.09 17.20 3.20
C CYS A 579 -38.64 17.84 1.92
N ILE A 580 -38.67 17.08 0.81
CA ILE A 580 -39.03 17.58 -0.54
C ILE A 580 -40.34 18.36 -0.51
N TYR A 581 -41.39 17.82 0.09
CA TYR A 581 -42.72 18.42 0.05
C TYR A 581 -42.83 19.73 0.85
N GLU A 582 -41.99 19.84 1.87
CA GLU A 582 -41.88 21.00 2.75
C GLU A 582 -41.03 22.11 2.13
N VAL A 583 -39.94 21.77 1.42
CA VAL A 583 -39.03 22.76 0.81
C VAL A 583 -39.44 23.20 -0.60
N ALA A 584 -40.22 22.39 -1.32
CA ALA A 584 -40.55 22.68 -2.72
C ALA A 584 -41.42 23.93 -2.90
N GLY A 585 -42.31 24.25 -1.94
CA GLY A 585 -43.12 25.48 -2.00
C GLY A 585 -42.29 26.76 -1.80
N PRO A 586 -41.45 26.83 -0.75
CA PRO A 586 -40.50 27.92 -0.59
C PRO A 586 -39.55 28.10 -1.79
N LEU A 587 -39.04 27.01 -2.35
CA LEU A 587 -38.18 27.05 -3.54
C LEU A 587 -38.93 27.52 -4.78
N GLU A 588 -40.18 27.10 -4.99
CA GLU A 588 -41.03 27.60 -6.07
C GLU A 588 -41.18 29.12 -5.98
N PHE A 589 -41.43 29.66 -4.79
CA PHE A 589 -41.50 31.10 -4.57
C PHE A 589 -40.17 31.80 -4.92
N LEU A 590 -39.05 31.31 -4.39
CA LEU A 590 -37.74 31.91 -4.60
C LEU A 590 -37.29 31.85 -6.06
N ILE A 591 -37.42 30.70 -6.73
CA ILE A 591 -37.04 30.52 -8.13
C ILE A 591 -37.88 31.46 -9.02
N ASN A 592 -39.18 31.52 -8.79
CA ASN A 592 -40.04 32.39 -9.57
C ASN A 592 -39.77 33.88 -9.30
N LEU A 593 -39.43 34.24 -8.05
CA LEU A 593 -39.03 35.60 -7.71
C LEU A 593 -37.71 35.98 -8.38
N SER A 594 -36.74 35.08 -8.40
CA SER A 594 -35.46 35.22 -9.13
C SER A 594 -35.71 35.45 -10.63
N ILE A 595 -36.57 34.64 -11.25
CA ILE A 595 -36.93 34.78 -12.67
C ILE A 595 -37.63 36.12 -12.93
N MET A 596 -38.57 36.52 -12.08
CA MET A 596 -39.29 37.79 -12.22
C MET A 596 -38.39 39.02 -12.08
N ARG A 597 -37.44 38.99 -11.15
CA ARG A 597 -36.56 40.12 -10.86
C ARG A 597 -35.25 40.10 -11.64
N SER A 598 -34.94 38.99 -12.32
CA SER A 598 -33.63 38.73 -12.92
C SER A 598 -32.48 38.84 -11.90
N GLU A 599 -32.74 38.40 -10.67
CA GLU A 599 -31.81 38.41 -9.53
C GLU A 599 -31.42 36.96 -9.21
N VAL A 600 -30.13 36.70 -8.92
CA VAL A 600 -29.64 35.38 -8.46
C VAL A 600 -28.92 35.54 -7.12
N PRO A 601 -28.85 34.49 -6.28
CA PRO A 601 -28.10 34.58 -5.03
C PRO A 601 -26.62 34.84 -5.34
N ILE A 602 -25.97 35.70 -4.55
CA ILE A 602 -24.56 36.10 -4.73
C ILE A 602 -23.68 35.42 -3.68
#